data_AF-A0A847F2Z2-F1
#
_entry.id   AF-A0A847F2Z2-F1
#
_cell.length_a   1.000
_cell.length_b   1.000
_cell.length_c   1.000
_cell.angle_alpha   90.00
_cell.angle_beta   90.00
_cell.angle_gamma   90.00
#
_symmetry.space_group_name_H-M   'P 1'
#
loop_
_entity.id
_entity.type
_entity.pdbx_description
1 polymer ?
#
loop_
_entity_poly.entity_id
_entity_poly.type
_entity_poly.pdbx_seq_one_letter_code
_entity_poly.pdbx_strand_id
1 'polypeptide(L)'
;MLHLLRPTDRRWVEAARLDLTGLLSDHAHCELKAAQSALSIVARFGGEHPALIEPLSALAREETAHFREVHAHLEKRGGEMTKPPVDEYVRDLQSAA
;
A
#
# COMPACT_ATOMS: atom_id res chain seq x y z
N MET A 1 -8.08 -12.98 10.45
CA MET A 1 -6.68 -13.49 10.32
C MET A 1 -6.33 -13.47 8.84
N LEU A 2 -5.10 -13.10 8.43
CA LEU A 2 -4.77 -12.66 7.05
C LEU A 2 -4.73 -13.76 5.95
N HIS A 3 -5.25 -14.97 6.17
CA HIS A 3 -5.33 -16.07 5.17
C HIS A 3 -4.04 -16.34 4.34
N LEU A 4 -2.87 -16.07 4.90
CA LEU A 4 -1.58 -16.21 4.21
C LEU A 4 -1.14 -17.68 4.14
N LEU A 5 -0.55 -18.09 3.02
CA LEU A 5 -0.05 -19.46 2.80
C LEU A 5 1.22 -19.78 3.59
N ARG A 6 2.07 -18.77 3.83
CA ARG A 6 3.37 -18.90 4.52
C ARG A 6 3.69 -17.63 5.30
N PRO A 7 4.46 -17.73 6.41
CA PRO A 7 4.97 -16.55 7.11
C PRO A 7 6.06 -15.85 6.29
N THR A 8 6.30 -14.56 6.59
CA THR A 8 7.41 -13.79 6.03
C THR A 8 8.76 -14.44 6.39
N ASP A 9 9.62 -14.61 5.39
CA ASP A 9 10.97 -15.15 5.59
C ASP A 9 11.83 -14.16 6.39
N ARG A 10 12.56 -14.64 7.39
CA ARG A 10 13.41 -13.79 8.24
C ARG A 10 14.50 -13.06 7.44
N ARG A 11 14.95 -13.61 6.31
CA ARG A 11 15.88 -12.94 5.39
C ARG A 11 15.33 -11.61 4.86
N TRP A 12 14.02 -11.50 4.69
CA TRP A 12 13.38 -10.25 4.30
C TRP A 12 13.56 -9.17 5.37
N VAL A 13 13.41 -9.53 6.65
CA VAL A 13 13.61 -8.59 7.77
C VAL A 13 15.05 -8.11 7.83
N GLU A 14 16.02 -9.02 7.65
CA GLU A 14 17.44 -8.63 7.62
C GLU A 14 17.74 -7.70 6.44
N ALA A 15 17.18 -7.96 5.26
CA ALA A 15 17.35 -7.09 4.09
C ALA A 15 16.69 -5.71 4.28
N ALA A 16 15.45 -5.66 4.78
CA ALA A 16 14.69 -4.44 5.00
C ALA A 16 15.38 -3.49 6.00
N ARG A 17 16.12 -4.04 6.97
CA ARG A 17 16.90 -3.26 7.94
C ARG A 17 18.11 -2.54 7.36
N LEU A 18 18.62 -2.98 6.21
CA LEU A 18 19.79 -2.38 5.56
C LEU A 18 19.45 -1.05 4.86
N ASP A 19 18.19 -0.84 4.47
CA ASP A 19 17.71 0.40 3.85
C ASP A 19 16.28 0.74 4.31
N LEU A 20 16.18 1.33 5.50
CA LEU A 20 14.90 1.74 6.07
C LEU A 20 14.27 2.92 5.31
N THR A 21 15.07 3.77 4.68
CA THR A 21 14.57 4.90 3.89
C THR A 21 13.91 4.41 2.60
N GLY A 22 14.53 3.47 1.89
CA GLY A 22 13.94 2.81 0.73
C GLY A 22 12.66 2.06 1.10
N LEU A 23 12.67 1.32 2.21
CA LEU A 23 11.48 0.64 2.74
C LEU A 23 10.33 1.62 3.01
N LEU A 24 10.59 2.73 3.69
CA LEU A 24 9.56 3.73 4.01
C LEU A 24 9.05 4.45 2.76
N SER A 25 9.92 4.72 1.78
CA SER A 25 9.50 5.27 0.48
C SER A 25 8.57 4.31 -0.25
N ASP A 26 8.90 3.02 -0.31
CA ASP A 26 8.04 2.00 -0.93
C ASP A 26 6.72 1.82 -0.16
N HIS A 27 6.78 1.80 1.18
CA HIS A 27 5.61 1.72 2.04
C HIS A 27 4.65 2.90 1.80
N ALA A 28 5.16 4.14 1.71
CA ALA A 28 4.34 5.29 1.38
C ALA A 28 3.61 5.11 0.03
N HIS A 29 4.28 4.55 -0.98
CA HIS A 29 3.62 4.23 -2.26
C HIS A 29 2.56 3.13 -2.11
N CYS A 30 2.79 2.12 -1.28
CA CYS A 30 1.80 1.09 -0.99
C CYS A 30 0.52 1.66 -0.40
N GLU A 31 0.60 2.54 0.59
CA GLU A 31 -0.58 3.18 1.19
C GLU A 31 -1.33 4.06 0.18
N LEU A 32 -0.60 4.82 -0.63
CA LEU A 32 -1.20 5.63 -1.69
C LEU A 32 -1.91 4.76 -2.74
N LYS A 33 -1.29 3.66 -3.17
CA LYS A 33 -1.89 2.70 -4.11
C LYS A 33 -3.14 2.03 -3.52
N ALA A 34 -3.14 1.72 -2.23
CA ALA A 34 -4.30 1.14 -1.54
C ALA A 34 -5.49 2.11 -1.54
N ALA A 35 -5.26 3.39 -1.17
CA ALA A 35 -6.28 4.43 -1.24
C ALA A 35 -6.84 4.62 -2.66
N GLN A 36 -5.96 4.69 -3.66
CA GLN A 36 -6.34 4.82 -5.07
C GLN A 36 -7.16 3.62 -5.56
N SER A 37 -6.77 2.40 -5.17
CA SER A 37 -7.47 1.17 -5.55
C SER A 37 -8.89 1.15 -4.98
N ALA A 38 -9.06 1.52 -3.71
CA ALA A 38 -10.37 1.60 -3.08
C ALA A 38 -11.30 2.59 -3.81
N LEU A 39 -10.81 3.79 -4.13
CA LEU A 39 -11.58 4.78 -4.88
C LEU A 39 -11.84 4.35 -6.34
N SER A 40 -10.91 3.64 -6.97
CA SER A 40 -11.10 3.10 -8.32
C SER A 40 -12.25 2.08 -8.37
N ILE A 41 -12.35 1.21 -7.35
CA ILE A 41 -13.46 0.26 -7.23
C ILE A 41 -14.79 1.01 -7.04
N VAL A 42 -14.83 2.04 -6.19
CA VAL A 42 -16.04 2.88 -6.03
C VAL A 42 -16.43 3.54 -7.35
N ALA A 43 -15.48 4.14 -8.06
CA ALA A 43 -15.75 4.81 -9.33
C ALA A 43 -16.27 3.83 -10.38
N ARG A 44 -15.78 2.60 -10.40
CA ARG A 44 -16.16 1.57 -11.37
C ARG A 44 -17.48 0.89 -11.06
N PHE A 45 -17.76 0.60 -9.79
CA PHE A 45 -18.86 -0.29 -9.39
C PHE A 45 -19.88 0.35 -8.44
N GLY A 46 -19.64 1.55 -7.94
CA GLY A 46 -20.49 2.19 -6.92
C GLY A 46 -21.93 2.44 -7.37
N GLY A 47 -22.16 2.65 -8.68
CA GLY A 47 -23.52 2.79 -9.22
C GLY A 47 -24.33 1.49 -9.18
N GLU A 48 -23.70 0.35 -9.49
CA GLU A 48 -24.31 -0.97 -9.49
C GLU A 48 -24.37 -1.59 -8.08
N HIS A 49 -23.39 -1.25 -7.24
CA HIS A 49 -23.22 -1.76 -5.89
C HIS A 49 -23.02 -0.63 -4.87
N PRO A 50 -24.09 0.13 -4.52
CA PRO A 50 -23.98 1.28 -3.61
C PRO A 50 -23.44 0.93 -2.21
N ALA A 51 -23.63 -0.31 -1.77
CA ALA A 51 -23.12 -0.81 -0.49
C ALA A 51 -21.58 -0.79 -0.39
N LEU A 52 -20.86 -0.69 -1.52
CA LEU A 52 -19.40 -0.59 -1.54
C LEU A 52 -18.89 0.84 -1.28
N ILE A 53 -19.72 1.86 -1.50
CA ILE A 53 -19.28 3.26 -1.50
C ILE A 53 -18.71 3.68 -0.15
N GLU A 54 -19.47 3.53 0.93
CA GLU A 54 -19.04 3.93 2.26
C GLU A 54 -17.81 3.15 2.76
N PRO A 55 -17.79 1.79 2.78
CA PRO A 55 -16.64 1.07 3.32
C PRO A 55 -15.34 1.34 2.55
N LEU A 56 -15.40 1.46 1.22
CA LEU A 56 -14.20 1.73 0.41
C LEU A 56 -13.77 3.20 0.51
N SER A 57 -14.70 4.14 0.66
CA SER A 57 -14.35 5.55 0.92
C SER A 57 -13.70 5.72 2.29
N ALA A 58 -14.21 5.00 3.30
CA ALA A 58 -13.62 4.97 4.63
C ALA A 58 -12.20 4.36 4.60
N LEU A 59 -12.02 3.25 3.89
CA LEU A 59 -10.71 2.63 3.67
C LEU A 59 -9.74 3.61 2.99
N ALA A 60 -10.16 4.26 1.90
CA ALA A 60 -9.30 5.22 1.20
C ALA A 60 -8.84 6.38 2.10
N ARG A 61 -9.72 6.84 3.00
CA ARG A 61 -9.39 7.87 4.00
C ARG A 61 -8.37 7.36 5.02
N GLU A 62 -8.54 6.14 5.52
CA GLU A 62 -7.61 5.50 6.45
C GLU A 62 -6.22 5.34 5.82
N GLU A 63 -6.13 4.80 4.60
CA GLU A 63 -4.84 4.62 3.93
C GLU A 63 -4.17 5.95 3.56
N THR A 64 -4.95 7.01 3.30
CA THR A 64 -4.39 8.36 3.13
C THR A 64 -3.82 8.90 4.45
N ALA A 65 -4.39 8.52 5.61
CA ALA A 65 -3.81 8.86 6.90
C ALA A 65 -2.50 8.09 7.15
N HIS A 66 -2.48 6.78 6.87
CA HIS A 66 -1.26 5.96 6.94
C HIS A 66 -0.15 6.50 6.03
N PHE A 67 -0.48 6.87 4.80
CA PHE A 67 0.46 7.51 3.87
C PHE A 67 1.14 8.74 4.50
N ARG A 68 0.37 9.63 5.12
CA ARG A 68 0.90 10.85 5.76
C ARG A 68 1.81 10.52 6.94
N GLU A 69 1.46 9.51 7.73
CA GLU A 69 2.27 9.06 8.86
C GLU A 69 3.61 8.49 8.39
N VAL A 70 3.58 7.57 7.43
CA VAL A 70 4.79 6.97 6.84
C VAL A 70 5.67 8.04 6.19
N HIS A 71 5.08 8.98 5.44
CA HIS A 71 5.82 10.11 4.86
C HIS A 71 6.51 10.96 5.92
N ALA A 72 5.81 11.31 7.00
CA ALA A 72 6.41 12.07 8.10
C ALA A 72 7.55 11.29 8.78
N HIS A 73 7.47 9.96 8.87
CA HIS A 73 8.56 9.11 9.36
C HIS A 73 9.76 9.06 8.39
N LEU A 74 9.51 9.05 7.08
CA LEU A 74 10.52 9.12 6.04
C LEU A 74 11.28 10.45 6.09
N GLU A 75 10.57 11.58 6.14
CA GLU A 75 11.16 12.93 6.23
C GLU A 75 12.01 13.10 7.49
N LYS A 76 11.52 12.62 8.65
CA LYS A 76 12.28 12.65 9.91
C LYS A 76 13.61 11.89 9.84
N ARG A 77 13.75 10.96 8.90
CA ARG A 77 14.99 10.18 8.66
C ARG A 77 15.86 10.78 7.55
N GLY A 78 15.46 11.93 6.98
CA GLY A 78 16.15 12.56 5.86
C GLY A 78 16.00 11.81 4.54
N GLY A 79 15.00 10.93 4.43
CA GLY A 79 14.67 10.26 3.18
C GLY A 79 13.66 11.04 2.36
N GLU A 80 13.56 10.72 1.07
CA GLU A 80 12.64 11.33 0.13
C GLU A 80 11.82 10.25 -0.57
N MET A 81 10.59 10.59 -0.98
CA MET A 81 9.82 9.71 -1.85
C MET A 81 10.45 9.67 -3.24
N THR A 82 11.04 8.54 -3.58
CA THR A 82 11.60 8.30 -4.90
C THR A 82 10.56 7.67 -5.82
N LYS A 83 10.83 7.66 -7.13
CA LYS A 83 9.97 6.93 -8.07
C LYS A 83 9.99 5.44 -7.70
N PRO A 84 8.83 4.81 -7.45
CA PRO A 84 8.81 3.41 -7.06
C PRO A 84 9.27 2.55 -8.25
N PRO A 85 9.98 1.44 -8.00
CA PRO A 85 10.24 0.45 -9.01
C PRO A 85 8.92 -0.21 -9.46
N VAL A 86 9.00 -1.06 -10.50
CA VAL A 86 7.85 -1.88 -10.90
C VAL A 86 7.50 -2.83 -9.75
N ASP A 87 6.24 -2.82 -9.34
CA ASP A 87 5.72 -3.71 -8.30
C ASP A 87 5.35 -5.07 -8.91
N GLU A 88 6.31 -5.99 -8.90
CA GLU A 88 6.12 -7.33 -9.43
C GLU A 88 5.11 -8.13 -8.61
N TYR A 89 5.06 -7.91 -7.30
CA TYR A 89 4.15 -8.62 -6.40
C TYR A 89 2.68 -8.35 -6.75
N VAL A 90 2.30 -7.07 -6.88
CA VAL A 90 0.93 -6.70 -7.25
C VAL A 90 0.61 -7.12 -8.69
N ARG A 91 1.56 -6.99 -9.62
CA ARG A 91 1.38 -7.44 -11.00
C ARG A 91 1.06 -8.93 -11.08
N ASP A 92 1.85 -9.75 -10.40
CA ASP A 92 1.68 -11.19 -10.42
C ASP A 92 0.33 -11.59 -9.80
N LEU A 93 -0.06 -10.95 -8.69
CA LEU A 93 -1.39 -11.13 -8.08
C LEU A 93 -2.53 -10.75 -9.03
N GLN A 94 -2.43 -9.63 -9.72
CA GLN A 94 -3.47 -9.19 -10.67
C GLN A 94 -3.58 -10.14 -11.87
N SER A 95 -2.48 -10.75 -12.30
CA SER A 95 -2.48 -11.72 -13.40
C SER A 95 -2.97 -13.12 -13.00
N ALA A 96 -2.99 -13.44 -11.71
CA ALA A 96 -3.45 -14.71 -11.19
C ALA A 96 -4.98 -14.75 -10.93
N ALA A 97 -5.66 -13.62 -11.10
CA ALA A 97 -7.10 -13.43 -10.88
C ALA A 97 -7.93 -13.56 -12.17
#